data_AF-A0AAE2BKB6-F1
#
_entry.id   AF-A0AAE2BKB6-F1
#
_cell.length_a   1.000
_cell.length_b   1.000
_cell.length_c   1.000
_cell.angle_alpha   90.00
_cell.angle_beta   90.00
_cell.angle_gamma   90.00
#
_symmetry.space_group_name_H-M   'P 1'
#
loop_
_entity.id
_entity.type
_entity.pdbx_description
1 polymer ?
#
loop_
_entity_poly.entity_id
_entity_poly.type
_entity_poly.pdbx_seq_one_letter_code
_entity_poly.pdbx_strand_id
1 'polypeptide(L)'
;MSGNCVSVQSGKLSSNSYGVALRLLTLSNTYRRETRNVGRIGAPNFDPGRSNWHGNKDFADCGVFISLFVFSSCRELNLKVKNKHNQQHQFASYNHTLARILVQYASAVYLSDLTELFTWTCSRCGGPTEGFEIIELIVDVQHCLQAFVGVAADLNAIVIAFRGTQETSIQNWVEDLYWKQLDSDYPGVDDAKVHHGFYSAYHNTSLRPGILNAVQEAKELYGDIKIMVTGHSMGGAMAAFCGLDLRLSLGEQNVQVLTFGQPRIGNAVFASYYSQVVPNTIRVTNGHDVVPHLPPYYYYFPQKAYHHFPREVWLYNIGFGSLIYTVEKVCDDSGEDPTCSRSVRGNSISDHLTYYGVQMGCDSSSGCKIIMDPRVVGYGKTDQEGNLILSRDPSRSILKLKTDESGSS
;
A
#
# COMPACT_ATOMS: atom_id res chain seq x y z
N MET A 1 4.58 47.61 -15.13
CA MET A 1 4.77 48.12 -13.76
C MET A 1 4.90 46.93 -12.82
N SER A 2 5.62 47.08 -11.71
CA SER A 2 6.13 45.99 -10.86
C SER A 2 5.04 45.21 -10.12
N GLY A 3 5.01 43.90 -10.30
CA GLY A 3 4.33 42.94 -9.40
C GLY A 3 5.33 42.35 -8.41
N ASN A 4 4.96 42.26 -7.13
CA ASN A 4 5.88 41.89 -6.06
C ASN A 4 6.09 40.37 -5.98
N CYS A 5 7.33 39.91 -6.14
CA CYS A 5 7.74 38.56 -5.70
C CYS A 5 7.98 38.57 -4.19
N VAL A 6 7.18 37.81 -3.44
CA VAL A 6 7.43 37.58 -2.00
C VAL A 6 8.51 36.50 -1.86
N SER A 7 9.73 36.91 -1.55
CA SER A 7 10.81 36.01 -1.15
C SER A 7 10.76 35.78 0.35
N VAL A 8 10.50 34.54 0.78
CA VAL A 8 10.57 34.15 2.20
C VAL A 8 11.97 33.62 2.48
N GLN A 9 12.69 34.29 3.38
CA GLN A 9 14.05 33.94 3.75
C GLN A 9 14.12 32.64 4.55
N SER A 10 15.16 31.83 4.27
CA SER A 10 15.46 30.61 5.03
C SER A 10 15.89 30.93 6.47
N GLY A 11 15.02 30.66 7.44
CA GLY A 11 15.36 30.72 8.86
C GLY A 11 16.32 29.59 9.27
N LYS A 12 17.51 29.93 9.73
CA LYS A 12 18.41 28.98 10.42
C LYS A 12 17.84 28.65 11.80
N LEU A 13 17.68 27.36 12.11
CA LEU A 13 17.51 26.86 13.47
C LEU A 13 18.45 25.68 13.74
N SER A 14 18.66 25.39 15.02
CA SER A 14 19.95 24.93 15.54
C SER A 14 20.35 23.49 15.24
N SER A 15 21.66 23.32 15.03
CA SER A 15 22.34 22.03 15.06
C SER A 15 22.33 21.41 16.46
N ASN A 16 21.50 20.41 16.73
CA ASN A 16 21.70 19.51 17.87
C ASN A 16 21.06 18.12 17.70
N SER A 17 21.66 17.25 16.87
CA SER A 17 21.33 15.81 16.80
C SER A 17 22.49 14.90 16.36
N TYR A 18 23.72 15.41 16.28
CA TYR A 18 24.93 14.61 16.02
C TYR A 18 25.49 13.95 17.31
N GLY A 19 24.62 13.38 18.15
CA GLY A 19 24.97 12.91 19.49
C GLY A 19 24.74 11.42 19.78
N VAL A 20 23.86 10.73 19.05
CA VAL A 20 23.40 9.38 19.41
C VAL A 20 24.00 8.27 18.51
N ALA A 21 24.36 8.59 17.27
CA ALA A 21 24.94 7.62 16.32
C ALA A 21 26.34 7.10 16.72
N LEU A 22 27.05 7.77 17.65
CA LEU A 22 28.42 7.41 18.04
C LEU A 22 28.52 6.47 19.26
N ARG A 23 27.39 5.97 19.80
CA ARG A 23 27.38 5.03 20.95
C ARG A 23 27.08 3.57 20.63
N LEU A 24 26.72 3.22 19.39
CA LEU A 24 26.49 1.82 18.98
C LEU A 24 27.69 1.19 18.24
N LEU A 25 28.59 1.99 17.65
CA LEU A 25 29.82 1.49 17.01
C LEU A 25 30.96 1.15 17.99
N THR A 26 30.85 1.57 19.26
CA THR A 26 31.85 1.30 20.30
C THR A 26 31.68 -0.05 21.01
N LEU A 27 30.52 -0.71 20.90
CA LEU A 27 30.30 -2.05 21.49
C LEU A 27 30.69 -3.20 20.56
N SER A 28 30.73 -3.00 19.24
CA SER A 28 31.16 -4.04 18.29
C SER A 28 32.69 -4.24 18.24
N ASN A 29 33.48 -3.29 18.74
CA ASN A 29 34.94 -3.34 18.68
C ASN A 29 35.60 -3.94 19.93
N THR A 30 34.90 -4.04 21.06
CA THR A 30 35.41 -4.68 22.28
C THR A 30 35.44 -6.20 22.13
N TYR A 31 34.40 -6.80 21.56
CA TYR A 31 34.32 -8.27 21.37
C TYR A 31 35.29 -8.82 20.31
N ARG A 32 35.85 -7.96 19.44
CA ARG A 32 36.84 -8.37 18.42
C ARG A 32 38.31 -8.21 18.88
N ARG A 33 38.57 -7.79 20.14
CA ARG A 33 39.93 -7.55 20.65
C ARG A 33 40.48 -8.61 21.61
N GLU A 34 39.66 -9.50 22.17
CA GLU A 34 40.10 -10.50 23.15
C GLU A 34 40.55 -11.86 22.57
N THR A 35 40.43 -12.10 21.25
CA THR A 35 40.87 -13.35 20.60
C THR A 35 42.22 -13.24 19.87
N ARG A 36 43.03 -12.21 20.20
CA ARG A 36 44.40 -12.04 19.67
C ARG A 36 45.42 -11.75 20.78
N ASN A 37 45.66 -12.71 21.68
CA ASN A 37 46.93 -12.84 22.43
C ASN A 37 47.05 -14.18 23.19
N VAL A 38 47.31 -15.28 22.47
CA VAL A 38 48.19 -16.36 22.97
C VAL A 38 49.09 -16.77 21.81
N GLY A 39 50.40 -16.86 22.05
CA GLY A 39 51.44 -16.93 21.01
C GLY A 39 51.71 -18.32 20.44
N ARG A 40 52.40 -18.33 19.29
CA ARG A 40 52.97 -19.53 18.64
C ARG A 40 54.01 -20.23 19.54
N ILE A 41 53.97 -21.56 19.62
CA ILE A 41 55.18 -22.40 19.72
C ILE A 41 54.97 -23.71 18.91
N GLY A 42 55.93 -24.02 18.02
CA GLY A 42 56.39 -25.36 17.59
C GLY A 42 55.40 -26.47 17.20
N ALA A 43 55.46 -26.89 15.93
CA ALA A 43 55.13 -28.26 15.53
C ALA A 43 56.33 -29.20 15.80
N PRO A 44 56.08 -30.52 15.99
CA PRO A 44 56.63 -31.47 15.03
C PRO A 44 55.66 -32.61 14.61
N ASN A 45 56.01 -33.27 13.51
CA ASN A 45 55.29 -34.41 12.92
C ASN A 45 55.52 -35.72 13.72
N PHE A 46 54.56 -36.66 13.75
CA PHE A 46 54.55 -37.89 12.89
C PHE A 46 53.32 -38.79 13.19
N ASP A 47 53.16 -39.86 12.39
CA ASP A 47 51.96 -40.70 12.20
C ASP A 47 51.93 -41.97 13.13
N PRO A 48 51.18 -43.08 12.91
CA PRO A 48 50.14 -43.49 13.87
C PRO A 48 50.34 -44.88 14.54
N GLY A 49 49.71 -45.12 15.71
CA GLY A 49 49.36 -46.49 16.14
C GLY A 49 49.31 -46.83 17.64
N ARG A 50 48.24 -47.57 18.01
CA ARG A 50 48.08 -48.55 19.12
C ARG A 50 48.25 -48.15 20.61
N SER A 51 47.11 -48.35 21.31
CA SER A 51 46.91 -49.22 22.50
C SER A 51 47.24 -48.78 23.95
N ASN A 52 46.17 -48.80 24.77
CA ASN A 52 46.00 -49.55 26.04
C ASN A 52 46.55 -49.03 27.41
N TRP A 53 45.61 -48.88 28.39
CA TRP A 53 45.67 -49.08 29.87
C TRP A 53 46.80 -48.37 30.67
N HIS A 54 46.74 -47.85 31.92
CA HIS A 54 45.82 -47.75 33.10
C HIS A 54 45.97 -46.29 33.69
N GLY A 55 45.42 -45.81 34.83
CA GLY A 55 44.49 -46.29 35.87
C GLY A 55 44.64 -45.48 37.19
N ASN A 56 43.65 -45.55 38.11
CA ASN A 56 43.49 -44.81 39.40
C ASN A 56 43.29 -43.27 39.31
N LYS A 57 42.28 -42.62 39.92
CA LYS A 57 41.72 -42.64 41.31
C LYS A 57 42.64 -41.95 42.33
N ASP A 58 42.22 -41.02 43.21
CA ASP A 58 40.90 -40.55 43.69
C ASP A 58 40.80 -38.98 43.58
N PHE A 59 39.79 -38.19 44.02
CA PHE A 59 38.70 -38.29 45.02
C PHE A 59 37.44 -37.51 44.55
N ALA A 60 36.32 -37.69 45.25
CA ALA A 60 34.98 -37.22 44.84
C ALA A 60 34.67 -35.74 45.10
N ASP A 61 33.83 -35.13 44.25
CA ASP A 61 32.52 -34.60 44.71
C ASP A 61 31.53 -34.35 43.54
N CYS A 62 30.23 -34.43 43.85
CA CYS A 62 29.05 -34.02 43.02
C CYS A 62 28.76 -34.70 41.65
N GLY A 63 28.21 -35.92 41.71
CA GLY A 63 26.79 -36.10 41.29
C GLY A 63 26.42 -36.16 39.79
N VAL A 64 26.71 -37.30 39.15
CA VAL A 64 26.05 -37.87 37.95
C VAL A 64 24.48 -37.87 38.10
N PHE A 65 23.61 -37.84 37.07
CA PHE A 65 23.58 -38.64 35.84
C PHE A 65 22.79 -38.01 34.66
N ILE A 66 23.18 -38.38 33.44
CA ILE A 66 22.38 -38.28 32.20
C ILE A 66 21.32 -39.40 32.16
N SER A 67 20.25 -39.17 31.37
CA SER A 67 19.23 -40.13 30.90
C SER A 67 18.08 -40.52 31.84
N LEU A 68 16.96 -39.79 31.69
CA LEU A 68 15.61 -40.37 31.75
C LEU A 68 14.76 -39.77 30.63
N PHE A 69 14.53 -40.55 29.57
CA PHE A 69 13.39 -40.34 28.67
C PHE A 69 12.12 -40.79 29.40
N VAL A 70 11.40 -39.86 30.04
CA VAL A 70 10.02 -40.10 30.49
C VAL A 70 9.18 -38.88 30.16
N PHE A 71 8.04 -39.15 29.52
CA PHE A 71 7.02 -38.20 29.09
C PHE A 71 6.72 -37.11 30.13
N SER A 72 6.98 -35.85 29.78
CA SER A 72 6.27 -34.71 30.36
C SER A 72 5.07 -34.41 29.46
N SER A 73 3.86 -34.58 30.01
CA SER A 73 2.62 -34.48 29.24
C SER A 73 2.46 -33.11 28.58
N CYS A 74 2.29 -33.11 27.25
CA CYS A 74 1.60 -32.03 26.57
C CYS A 74 0.23 -31.84 27.24
N ARG A 75 0.06 -30.75 28.00
CA ARG A 75 -1.28 -30.18 28.20
C ARG A 75 -1.69 -29.54 26.89
N GLU A 76 -2.21 -30.35 25.98
CA GLU A 76 -3.07 -29.85 24.92
C GLU A 76 -4.22 -29.08 25.58
N LEU A 77 -4.20 -27.76 25.41
CA LEU A 77 -5.39 -26.93 25.61
C LEU A 77 -6.37 -27.30 24.49
N ASN A 78 -7.12 -28.38 24.72
CA ASN A 78 -8.25 -28.81 23.92
C ASN A 78 -9.39 -27.77 24.05
N LEU A 79 -9.19 -26.60 23.44
CA LEU A 79 -10.24 -25.66 23.13
C LEU A 79 -11.18 -26.36 22.13
N LYS A 80 -12.22 -27.00 22.67
CA LYS A 80 -13.38 -27.44 21.91
C LYS A 80 -14.08 -26.21 21.34
N VAL A 81 -13.58 -25.71 20.22
CA VAL A 81 -14.32 -24.84 19.31
C VAL A 81 -15.56 -25.62 18.92
N LYS A 82 -16.70 -25.28 19.53
CA LYS A 82 -17.99 -25.80 19.12
C LYS A 82 -18.25 -25.22 17.74
N ASN A 83 -18.15 -26.05 16.70
CA ASN A 83 -18.62 -25.72 15.36
C ASN A 83 -20.09 -25.28 15.43
N LYS A 84 -20.30 -23.97 15.43
CA LYS A 84 -21.59 -23.32 15.25
C LYS A 84 -21.46 -22.43 14.02
N HIS A 85 -22.17 -22.85 12.97
CA HIS A 85 -22.28 -22.24 11.66
C HIS A 85 -21.02 -22.29 10.78
N ASN A 86 -21.11 -23.13 9.74
CA ASN A 86 -20.43 -22.90 8.47
C ASN A 86 -20.89 -21.55 7.91
N GLN A 87 -20.20 -20.47 8.24
CA GLN A 87 -20.05 -19.35 7.33
C GLN A 87 -18.68 -19.53 6.66
N GLN A 88 -18.71 -20.15 5.48
CA GLN A 88 -17.55 -20.22 4.61
C GLN A 88 -17.30 -18.78 4.13
N HIS A 89 -16.34 -18.08 4.74
CA HIS A 89 -15.94 -16.74 4.33
C HIS A 89 -15.44 -16.82 2.88
N GLN A 90 -16.29 -16.47 1.92
CA GLN A 90 -15.92 -16.37 0.52
C GLN A 90 -15.20 -15.04 0.32
N PHE A 91 -13.87 -15.11 0.24
CA PHE A 91 -13.06 -14.00 -0.27
C PHE A 91 -13.48 -13.64 -1.70
N ALA A 92 -13.29 -12.38 -2.10
CA ALA A 92 -13.71 -11.91 -3.43
C ALA A 92 -13.22 -12.82 -4.56
N SER A 93 -14.15 -13.24 -5.42
CA SER A 93 -13.81 -13.87 -6.69
C SER A 93 -13.14 -12.84 -7.60
N TYR A 94 -11.92 -13.13 -8.05
CA TYR A 94 -11.21 -12.29 -9.01
C TYR A 94 -11.96 -12.20 -10.36
N ASN A 95 -11.95 -11.01 -10.97
CA ASN A 95 -12.54 -10.75 -12.29
C ASN A 95 -11.56 -9.92 -13.14
N HIS A 96 -11.02 -10.55 -14.19
CA HIS A 96 -10.07 -9.96 -15.14
C HIS A 96 -10.58 -8.66 -15.76
N THR A 97 -11.79 -8.69 -16.31
CA THR A 97 -12.41 -7.53 -16.98
C THR A 97 -12.54 -6.35 -16.03
N LEU A 98 -13.01 -6.60 -14.80
CA LEU A 98 -13.13 -5.56 -13.78
C LEU A 98 -11.77 -4.98 -13.37
N ALA A 99 -10.75 -5.81 -13.21
CA ALA A 99 -9.38 -5.33 -12.92
C ALA A 99 -8.84 -4.43 -14.05
N ARG A 100 -9.13 -4.78 -15.32
CA ARG A 100 -8.77 -3.99 -16.50
C ARG A 100 -9.59 -2.71 -16.71
N ILE A 101 -10.72 -2.57 -16.02
CA ILE A 101 -11.47 -1.30 -15.93
C ILE A 101 -10.92 -0.45 -14.78
N LEU A 102 -10.81 -1.02 -13.57
CA LEU A 102 -10.35 -0.29 -12.37
C LEU A 102 -8.90 0.21 -12.45
N VAL A 103 -8.07 -0.40 -13.30
CA VAL A 103 -6.71 0.08 -13.59
C VAL A 103 -6.70 1.39 -14.38
N GLN A 104 -7.73 1.64 -15.22
CA GLN A 104 -7.86 2.90 -15.96
C GLN A 104 -8.21 4.05 -15.00
N TYR A 105 -9.16 3.83 -14.09
CA TYR A 105 -9.47 4.79 -13.02
C TYR A 105 -8.25 5.09 -12.13
N ALA A 106 -7.48 4.06 -11.75
CA ALA A 106 -6.24 4.21 -10.98
C ALA A 106 -5.11 4.94 -11.75
N SER A 107 -5.17 4.97 -13.09
CA SER A 107 -4.24 5.72 -13.95
C SER A 107 -4.73 7.14 -14.25
N ALA A 108 -6.04 7.35 -14.46
CA ALA A 108 -6.64 8.65 -14.77
C ALA A 108 -6.49 9.67 -13.63
N VAL A 109 -6.56 9.21 -12.37
CA VAL A 109 -6.39 10.05 -11.17
C VAL A 109 -5.00 10.70 -11.05
N TYR A 110 -4.02 10.32 -11.87
CA TYR A 110 -2.69 10.94 -11.92
C TYR A 110 -2.60 12.21 -12.78
N LEU A 111 -3.62 12.53 -13.56
CA LEU A 111 -3.60 13.68 -14.47
C LEU A 111 -3.62 15.01 -13.71
N SER A 112 -2.89 15.99 -14.26
CA SER A 112 -2.71 17.32 -13.66
C SER A 112 -3.71 18.37 -14.14
N ASP A 113 -4.35 18.12 -15.29
CA ASP A 113 -5.49 18.91 -15.74
C ASP A 113 -6.78 18.48 -15.03
N LEU A 114 -7.17 19.26 -14.02
CA LEU A 114 -8.38 19.01 -13.25
C LEU A 114 -9.65 19.34 -14.05
N THR A 115 -9.55 20.13 -15.13
CA THR A 115 -10.69 20.40 -16.01
C THR A 115 -11.02 19.15 -16.81
N GLU A 116 -10.05 18.60 -17.55
CA GLU A 116 -10.25 17.36 -18.30
C GLU A 116 -10.65 16.18 -17.42
N LEU A 117 -10.10 16.09 -16.20
CA LEU A 117 -10.45 15.05 -15.24
C LEU A 117 -11.87 15.24 -14.70
N PHE A 118 -12.26 16.45 -14.30
CA PHE A 118 -13.61 16.74 -13.78
C PHE A 118 -14.72 16.66 -14.83
N THR A 119 -14.42 16.98 -16.09
CA THR A 119 -15.35 16.78 -17.23
C THR A 119 -15.29 15.37 -17.82
N TRP A 120 -14.36 14.53 -17.37
CA TRP A 120 -14.10 13.18 -17.88
C TRP A 120 -13.81 13.13 -19.40
N THR A 121 -13.10 14.14 -19.90
CA THR A 121 -12.71 14.28 -21.32
C THR A 121 -11.22 14.01 -21.56
N CYS A 122 -10.54 13.50 -20.54
CA CYS A 122 -9.09 13.36 -20.53
C CYS A 122 -8.54 12.24 -21.41
N SER A 123 -7.25 12.30 -21.73
CA SER A 123 -6.54 11.25 -22.51
C SER A 123 -6.62 9.82 -21.93
N ARG A 124 -6.93 9.68 -20.64
CA ARG A 124 -7.11 8.39 -19.92
C ARG A 124 -8.57 8.08 -19.55
N CYS A 125 -9.53 8.89 -20.02
CA CYS A 125 -10.95 8.85 -19.64
C CYS A 125 -11.86 8.12 -20.66
N GLY A 126 -11.27 7.52 -21.71
CA GLY A 126 -12.03 6.87 -22.79
C GLY A 126 -12.08 5.35 -22.71
N GLY A 127 -12.86 4.74 -23.61
CA GLY A 127 -12.93 3.28 -23.73
C GLY A 127 -13.67 2.65 -22.54
N PRO A 128 -13.05 1.74 -21.75
CA PRO A 128 -13.76 1.05 -20.65
C PRO A 128 -14.19 1.92 -19.47
N THR A 129 -13.94 3.24 -19.50
CA THR A 129 -14.39 4.21 -18.49
C THR A 129 -15.22 5.34 -19.11
N GLU A 130 -15.59 5.23 -20.38
CA GLU A 130 -16.40 6.23 -21.09
C GLU A 130 -17.77 6.41 -20.44
N GLY A 131 -18.21 7.66 -20.27
CA GLY A 131 -19.48 7.98 -19.62
C GLY A 131 -19.45 7.97 -18.08
N PHE A 132 -18.27 7.86 -17.45
CA PHE A 132 -18.15 8.06 -16.01
C PHE A 132 -18.47 9.51 -15.60
N GLU A 133 -19.24 9.67 -14.53
CA GLU A 133 -19.67 10.98 -14.04
C GLU A 133 -19.01 11.31 -12.69
N ILE A 134 -18.03 12.22 -12.70
CA ILE A 134 -17.45 12.78 -11.48
C ILE A 134 -18.51 13.53 -10.69
N ILE A 135 -18.66 13.17 -9.40
CA ILE A 135 -19.44 13.90 -8.40
C ILE A 135 -18.51 14.86 -7.67
N GLU A 136 -17.38 14.37 -7.16
CA GLU A 136 -16.40 15.21 -6.46
C GLU A 136 -14.95 14.86 -6.85
N LEU A 137 -14.14 15.88 -7.11
CA LEU A 137 -12.69 15.79 -7.31
C LEU A 137 -12.00 16.60 -6.21
N ILE A 138 -11.19 15.92 -5.39
CA ILE A 138 -10.60 16.44 -4.17
C ILE A 138 -9.08 16.48 -4.34
N VAL A 139 -8.47 17.64 -4.08
CA VAL A 139 -7.03 17.85 -4.15
C VAL A 139 -6.54 18.49 -2.86
N ASP A 140 -5.82 17.71 -2.07
CA ASP A 140 -5.12 18.19 -0.87
C ASP A 140 -3.79 18.78 -1.31
N VAL A 141 -3.71 20.12 -1.32
CA VAL A 141 -2.56 20.85 -1.85
C VAL A 141 -1.38 20.77 -0.87
N GLN A 142 -1.64 20.75 0.43
CA GLN A 142 -0.59 20.66 1.45
C GLN A 142 0.16 19.33 1.38
N HIS A 143 -0.57 18.23 1.23
CA HIS A 143 0.00 16.87 1.21
C HIS A 143 0.23 16.32 -0.20
N CYS A 144 -0.09 17.10 -1.25
CA CYS A 144 0.01 16.69 -2.65
C CYS A 144 -0.82 15.42 -2.96
N LEU A 145 -2.00 15.31 -2.37
CA LEU A 145 -2.91 14.17 -2.58
C LEU A 145 -4.04 14.53 -3.53
N GLN A 146 -4.58 13.53 -4.22
CA GLN A 146 -5.68 13.69 -5.17
C GLN A 146 -6.53 12.44 -5.18
N ALA A 147 -7.84 12.61 -5.11
CA ALA A 147 -8.81 11.54 -5.25
C ALA A 147 -10.08 12.05 -5.95
N PHE A 148 -10.84 11.15 -6.56
CA PHE A 148 -12.19 11.48 -7.04
C PHE A 148 -13.22 10.44 -6.59
N VAL A 149 -14.47 10.88 -6.53
CA VAL A 149 -15.68 10.07 -6.38
C VAL A 149 -16.58 10.37 -7.58
N GLY A 150 -17.11 9.33 -8.21
CA GLY A 150 -18.06 9.46 -9.32
C GLY A 150 -18.84 8.17 -9.57
N VAL A 151 -19.74 8.19 -10.54
CA VAL A 151 -20.63 7.06 -10.86
C VAL A 151 -20.31 6.48 -12.23
N ALA A 152 -20.09 5.17 -12.26
CA ALA A 152 -19.94 4.34 -13.45
C ALA A 152 -21.28 3.62 -13.71
N ALA A 153 -22.03 4.11 -14.70
CA ALA A 153 -23.38 3.59 -15.00
C ALA A 153 -23.38 2.16 -15.55
N ASP A 154 -22.33 1.79 -16.29
CA ASP A 154 -22.10 0.45 -16.85
C ASP A 154 -21.78 -0.59 -15.76
N LEU A 155 -21.01 -0.19 -14.73
CA LEU A 155 -20.69 -0.99 -13.55
C LEU A 155 -21.81 -0.98 -12.50
N ASN A 156 -22.80 -0.08 -12.64
CA ASN A 156 -23.78 0.29 -11.63
C ASN A 156 -23.13 0.51 -10.26
N ALA A 157 -22.12 1.38 -10.22
CA ALA A 157 -21.28 1.57 -9.04
C ALA A 157 -20.77 3.01 -8.87
N ILE A 158 -20.61 3.42 -7.61
CA ILE A 158 -19.77 4.55 -7.21
C ILE A 158 -18.32 4.07 -7.30
N VAL A 159 -17.48 4.77 -8.07
CA VAL A 159 -16.04 4.50 -8.16
C VAL A 159 -15.27 5.61 -7.45
N ILE A 160 -14.38 5.21 -6.55
CA ILE A 160 -13.49 6.08 -5.79
C ILE A 160 -12.06 5.73 -6.19
N ALA A 161 -11.29 6.71 -6.69
CA ALA A 161 -9.89 6.49 -7.10
C ALA A 161 -8.94 7.41 -6.35
N PHE A 162 -7.80 6.87 -5.92
CA PHE A 162 -6.75 7.60 -5.20
C PHE A 162 -5.43 7.65 -5.98
N ARG A 163 -4.84 8.84 -6.11
CA ARG A 163 -3.50 9.05 -6.67
C ARG A 163 -2.41 8.55 -5.72
N GLY A 164 -1.42 7.85 -6.24
CA GLY A 164 -0.18 7.54 -5.53
C GLY A 164 0.88 8.65 -5.65
N THR A 165 2.12 8.33 -5.31
CA THR A 165 3.25 9.25 -5.39
C THR A 165 3.61 9.57 -6.85
N GLN A 166 4.06 10.80 -7.13
CA GLN A 166 4.60 11.23 -8.43
C GLN A 166 5.88 10.44 -8.77
N GLU A 167 6.08 10.09 -10.05
CA GLU A 167 7.18 9.23 -10.52
C GLU A 167 8.57 9.66 -10.04
N THR A 168 8.88 10.95 -10.15
CA THR A 168 10.15 11.57 -9.73
C THR A 168 10.44 11.46 -8.23
N SER A 169 9.43 11.09 -7.44
CA SER A 169 9.51 10.93 -5.98
C SER A 169 9.32 9.47 -5.54
N ILE A 170 9.03 8.53 -6.45
CA ILE A 170 8.81 7.11 -6.10
C ILE A 170 10.08 6.49 -5.53
N GLN A 171 11.27 6.80 -6.06
CA GLN A 171 12.54 6.32 -5.51
C GLN A 171 12.71 6.73 -4.04
N ASN A 172 12.50 8.02 -3.74
CA ASN A 172 12.57 8.55 -2.37
C ASN A 172 11.53 7.90 -1.46
N TRP A 173 10.32 7.65 -1.96
CA TRP A 173 9.24 6.98 -1.22
C TRP A 173 9.52 5.50 -0.95
N VAL A 174 10.14 4.80 -1.92
CA VAL A 174 10.60 3.41 -1.80
C VAL A 174 11.72 3.30 -0.76
N GLU A 175 12.67 4.23 -0.77
CA GLU A 175 13.69 4.32 0.28
C GLU A 175 13.08 4.61 1.65
N ASP A 176 12.19 5.59 1.76
CA ASP A 176 11.53 5.93 3.01
C ASP A 176 10.72 4.75 3.59
N LEU A 177 9.97 4.02 2.76
CA LEU A 177 9.25 2.80 3.19
C LEU A 177 10.17 1.64 3.59
N TYR A 178 11.40 1.62 3.08
CA TYR A 178 12.41 0.63 3.48
C TYR A 178 12.99 0.94 4.86
N TRP A 179 13.21 2.22 5.18
CA TRP A 179 13.92 2.65 6.40
C TRP A 179 13.03 3.16 7.55
N LYS A 180 11.81 3.65 7.28
CA LYS A 180 10.93 4.30 8.27
C LYS A 180 9.68 3.45 8.57
N GLN A 181 9.84 2.38 9.33
CA GLN A 181 8.69 1.70 9.95
C GLN A 181 8.23 2.46 11.20
N LEU A 182 7.37 3.45 11.00
CA LEU A 182 6.69 4.21 12.06
C LEU A 182 5.26 3.70 12.22
N ASP A 183 5.12 2.70 13.07
CA ASP A 183 3.88 1.97 13.33
C ASP A 183 3.04 2.70 14.38
N SER A 184 1.84 3.13 14.00
CA SER A 184 0.84 3.68 14.92
C SER A 184 -0.20 2.62 15.28
N ASP A 185 -0.74 2.68 16.49
CA ASP A 185 -1.84 1.82 16.92
C ASP A 185 -3.11 2.16 16.13
N TYR A 186 -3.81 1.13 15.62
CA TYR A 186 -5.08 1.31 14.95
C TYR A 186 -6.21 1.48 15.99
N PRO A 187 -7.04 2.53 15.92
CA PRO A 187 -8.04 2.78 16.95
C PRO A 187 -9.04 1.64 17.13
N GLY A 188 -9.24 1.22 18.39
CA GLY A 188 -10.29 0.27 18.77
C GLY A 188 -9.99 -1.21 18.47
N VAL A 189 -8.76 -1.56 18.05
CA VAL A 189 -8.34 -2.95 17.86
C VAL A 189 -7.00 -3.18 18.55
N ASP A 190 -7.01 -3.96 19.64
CA ASP A 190 -5.82 -4.28 20.42
C ASP A 190 -4.73 -4.94 19.55
N ASP A 191 -3.47 -4.57 19.77
CA ASP A 191 -2.27 -5.00 19.03
C ASP A 191 -2.27 -4.75 17.51
N ALA A 192 -3.32 -4.17 16.93
CA ALA A 192 -3.35 -3.79 15.51
C ALA A 192 -2.49 -2.53 15.28
N LYS A 193 -1.58 -2.60 14.31
CA LYS A 193 -0.67 -1.50 13.96
C LYS A 193 -0.71 -1.20 12.47
N VAL A 194 -0.58 0.07 12.14
CA VAL A 194 -0.66 0.63 10.78
C VAL A 194 0.48 1.59 10.49
N HIS A 195 0.86 1.70 9.22
CA HIS A 195 1.86 2.67 8.77
C HIS A 195 1.32 4.10 8.94
N HIS A 196 1.95 4.87 9.83
CA HIS A 196 1.49 6.23 10.18
C HIS A 196 1.29 7.12 8.93
N GLY A 197 2.22 7.05 7.96
CA GLY A 197 2.15 7.86 6.75
C GLY A 197 0.91 7.57 5.89
N PHE A 198 0.55 6.30 5.71
CA PHE A 198 -0.64 5.93 4.93
C PHE A 198 -1.94 6.22 5.70
N TYR A 199 -1.95 5.91 7.00
CA TYR A 199 -3.10 6.18 7.85
C TYR A 199 -3.41 7.67 7.89
N SER A 200 -2.39 8.52 8.10
CA SER A 200 -2.53 9.98 8.15
C SER A 200 -2.91 10.57 6.78
N ALA A 201 -2.33 10.08 5.68
CA ALA A 201 -2.66 10.57 4.34
C ALA A 201 -4.14 10.41 3.98
N TYR A 202 -4.81 9.35 4.46
CA TYR A 202 -6.26 9.22 4.34
C TYR A 202 -7.02 9.96 5.45
N HIS A 203 -6.76 9.67 6.74
CA HIS A 203 -7.64 10.10 7.84
C HIS A 203 -7.49 11.56 8.26
N ASN A 204 -6.31 12.16 8.06
CA ASN A 204 -5.95 13.47 8.63
C ASN A 204 -5.81 14.55 7.54
N THR A 205 -6.43 14.36 6.38
CA THR A 205 -6.37 15.27 5.21
C THR A 205 -7.78 15.61 4.73
N SER A 206 -7.88 16.55 3.79
CA SER A 206 -9.17 16.90 3.16
C SER A 206 -9.84 15.75 2.40
N LEU A 207 -9.10 14.67 2.07
CA LEU A 207 -9.62 13.50 1.35
C LEU A 207 -10.77 12.81 2.07
N ARG A 208 -10.58 12.39 3.32
CA ARG A 208 -11.59 11.60 4.06
C ARG A 208 -12.96 12.30 4.14
N PRO A 209 -13.09 13.54 4.65
CA PRO A 209 -14.39 14.19 4.74
C PRO A 209 -15.03 14.43 3.38
N GLY A 210 -14.27 14.84 2.35
CA GLY A 210 -14.79 15.00 1.00
C GLY A 210 -15.35 13.69 0.43
N ILE A 211 -14.59 12.59 0.54
CA ILE A 211 -15.01 11.29 0.03
C ILE A 211 -16.26 10.76 0.74
N LEU A 212 -16.33 10.86 2.07
CA LEU A 212 -17.50 10.39 2.81
C LEU A 212 -18.76 11.20 2.44
N ASN A 213 -18.63 12.52 2.28
CA ASN A 213 -19.73 13.38 1.83
C ASN A 213 -20.16 13.05 0.39
N ALA A 214 -19.21 12.96 -0.54
CA ALA A 214 -19.49 12.67 -1.94
C ALA A 214 -20.10 11.28 -2.16
N VAL A 215 -19.76 10.28 -1.33
CA VAL A 215 -20.42 8.97 -1.33
C VAL A 215 -21.86 9.07 -0.83
N GLN A 216 -22.13 9.87 0.20
CA GLN A 216 -23.50 10.11 0.67
C GLN A 216 -24.36 10.79 -0.42
N GLU A 217 -23.85 11.87 -1.02
CA GLU A 217 -24.51 12.57 -2.13
C GLU A 217 -24.75 11.64 -3.34
N ALA A 218 -23.77 10.81 -3.70
CA ALA A 218 -23.93 9.82 -4.75
C ALA A 218 -25.06 8.82 -4.45
N LYS A 219 -25.20 8.37 -3.20
CA LYS A 219 -26.26 7.44 -2.79
C LYS A 219 -27.63 8.09 -2.71
N GLU A 220 -27.71 9.37 -2.35
CA GLU A 220 -28.97 10.14 -2.39
C GLU A 220 -29.51 10.28 -3.83
N LEU A 221 -28.61 10.42 -4.81
CA LEU A 221 -28.96 10.67 -6.21
C LEU A 221 -29.15 9.39 -7.04
N TYR A 222 -28.31 8.37 -6.82
CA TYR A 222 -28.28 7.14 -7.62
C TYR A 222 -28.75 5.89 -6.87
N GLY A 223 -29.05 6.01 -5.57
CA GLY A 223 -29.53 4.93 -4.72
C GLY A 223 -28.41 4.09 -4.08
N ASP A 224 -28.80 2.98 -3.45
CA ASP A 224 -27.89 2.05 -2.74
C ASP A 224 -27.14 1.13 -3.73
N ILE A 225 -26.31 1.75 -4.58
CA ILE A 225 -25.47 1.07 -5.56
C ILE A 225 -24.12 0.66 -4.97
N LYS A 226 -23.41 -0.23 -5.67
CA LYS A 226 -22.13 -0.79 -5.23
C LYS A 226 -21.06 0.31 -5.11
N ILE A 227 -20.16 0.20 -4.14
CA ILE A 227 -18.99 1.08 -4.04
C ILE A 227 -17.74 0.29 -4.43
N MET A 228 -16.95 0.83 -5.37
CA MET A 228 -15.67 0.30 -5.80
C MET A 228 -14.56 1.29 -5.46
N VAL A 229 -13.57 0.86 -4.69
CA VAL A 229 -12.43 1.70 -4.30
C VAL A 229 -11.16 1.18 -4.99
N THR A 230 -10.44 2.06 -5.65
CA THR A 230 -9.24 1.75 -6.42
C THR A 230 -8.11 2.75 -6.15
N GLY A 231 -6.89 2.31 -6.42
CA GLY A 231 -5.70 3.14 -6.26
C GLY A 231 -4.43 2.40 -6.60
N HIS A 232 -3.45 3.15 -7.06
CA HIS A 232 -2.12 2.64 -7.39
C HIS A 232 -1.08 3.13 -6.37
N SER A 233 -0.08 2.30 -6.02
CA SER A 233 1.02 2.66 -5.11
C SER A 233 0.49 3.12 -3.74
N MET A 234 0.97 4.25 -3.21
CA MET A 234 0.42 4.94 -2.04
C MET A 234 -1.11 5.16 -2.14
N GLY A 235 -1.64 5.39 -3.34
CA GLY A 235 -3.09 5.50 -3.58
C GLY A 235 -3.82 4.20 -3.28
N GLY A 236 -3.20 3.04 -3.54
CA GLY A 236 -3.73 1.75 -3.12
C GLY A 236 -3.82 1.61 -1.59
N ALA A 237 -2.84 2.15 -0.85
CA ALA A 237 -2.89 2.16 0.61
C ALA A 237 -4.03 3.02 1.14
N MET A 238 -4.27 4.20 0.55
CA MET A 238 -5.42 5.05 0.88
C MET A 238 -6.75 4.41 0.48
N ALA A 239 -6.82 3.73 -0.67
CA ALA A 239 -7.99 2.98 -1.12
C ALA A 239 -8.39 1.86 -0.15
N ALA A 240 -7.41 1.16 0.43
CA ALA A 240 -7.67 0.17 1.46
C ALA A 240 -8.26 0.82 2.74
N PHE A 241 -7.65 1.89 3.27
CA PHE A 241 -8.21 2.60 4.44
C PHE A 241 -9.61 3.19 4.17
N CYS A 242 -9.85 3.71 2.98
CA CYS A 242 -11.18 4.17 2.55
C CYS A 242 -12.19 3.03 2.54
N GLY A 243 -11.86 1.86 1.96
CA GLY A 243 -12.73 0.69 2.00
C GLY A 243 -13.09 0.25 3.42
N LEU A 244 -12.15 0.37 4.36
CA LEU A 244 -12.38 0.07 5.78
C LEU A 244 -13.29 1.13 6.45
N ASP A 245 -13.03 2.41 6.21
CA ASP A 245 -13.79 3.52 6.79
C ASP A 245 -15.23 3.60 6.25
N LEU A 246 -15.48 3.27 4.99
CA LEU A 246 -16.83 3.11 4.44
C LEU A 246 -17.64 2.02 5.18
N ARG A 247 -17.00 0.89 5.49
CA ARG A 247 -17.62 -0.22 6.23
C ARG A 247 -17.91 0.15 7.69
N LEU A 248 -17.04 0.92 8.33
CA LEU A 248 -17.10 1.23 9.77
C LEU A 248 -17.88 2.52 10.09
N SER A 249 -17.65 3.60 9.33
CA SER A 249 -18.22 4.92 9.59
C SER A 249 -19.57 5.14 8.90
N LEU A 250 -19.76 4.61 7.68
CA LEU A 250 -21.03 4.71 6.95
C LEU A 250 -21.88 3.42 7.02
N GLY A 251 -21.31 2.31 7.49
CA GLY A 251 -22.02 1.03 7.58
C GLY A 251 -22.32 0.38 6.22
N GLU A 252 -21.64 0.82 5.16
CA GLU A 252 -21.82 0.32 3.79
C GLU A 252 -21.62 -1.20 3.73
N GLN A 253 -22.46 -1.95 3.00
CA GLN A 253 -22.31 -3.41 2.90
C GLN A 253 -21.67 -3.88 1.60
N ASN A 254 -21.84 -3.13 0.51
CA ASN A 254 -21.40 -3.52 -0.84
C ASN A 254 -20.15 -2.75 -1.29
N VAL A 255 -19.09 -2.81 -0.47
CA VAL A 255 -17.78 -2.22 -0.77
C VAL A 255 -16.87 -3.28 -1.39
N GLN A 256 -16.29 -2.99 -2.56
CA GLN A 256 -15.21 -3.77 -3.16
C GLN A 256 -13.96 -2.90 -3.27
N VAL A 257 -12.80 -3.43 -2.88
CA VAL A 257 -11.50 -2.75 -3.03
C VAL A 257 -10.66 -3.52 -4.06
N LEU A 258 -10.10 -2.82 -5.04
CA LEU A 258 -9.14 -3.41 -5.99
C LEU A 258 -7.99 -2.43 -6.23
N THR A 259 -6.78 -2.82 -5.84
CA THR A 259 -5.59 -1.95 -5.84
C THR A 259 -4.47 -2.49 -6.72
N PHE A 260 -3.53 -1.62 -7.10
CA PHE A 260 -2.39 -1.94 -7.96
C PHE A 260 -1.09 -1.52 -7.29
N GLY A 261 -0.10 -2.40 -7.21
CA GLY A 261 1.20 -2.06 -6.60
C GLY A 261 1.09 -1.62 -5.14
N GLN A 262 0.08 -2.10 -4.43
CA GLN A 262 -0.22 -1.66 -3.06
C GLN A 262 0.89 -2.11 -2.10
N PRO A 263 1.49 -1.21 -1.31
CA PRO A 263 2.37 -1.59 -0.20
C PRO A 263 1.59 -2.27 0.92
N ARG A 264 2.31 -2.90 1.86
CA ARG A 264 1.73 -3.36 3.13
C ARG A 264 1.38 -2.13 3.98
N ILE A 265 0.22 -2.16 4.63
CA ILE A 265 -0.30 -0.98 5.37
C ILE A 265 -0.39 -1.17 6.88
N GLY A 266 -0.22 -2.40 7.38
CA GLY A 266 -0.22 -2.69 8.81
C GLY A 266 0.36 -4.07 9.14
N ASN A 267 0.32 -4.45 10.42
CA ASN A 267 0.80 -5.74 10.90
C ASN A 267 -0.20 -6.89 10.66
N ALA A 268 0.18 -8.12 11.02
CA ALA A 268 -0.66 -9.30 10.84
C ALA A 268 -2.02 -9.23 11.58
N VAL A 269 -2.08 -8.57 12.73
CA VAL A 269 -3.33 -8.33 13.48
C VAL A 269 -4.24 -7.41 12.68
N PHE A 270 -3.73 -6.27 12.19
CA PHE A 270 -4.48 -5.35 11.36
C PHE A 270 -4.94 -6.00 10.04
N ALA A 271 -4.07 -6.76 9.35
CA ALA A 271 -4.44 -7.46 8.12
C ALA A 271 -5.56 -8.50 8.35
N SER A 272 -5.54 -9.19 9.48
CA SER A 272 -6.58 -10.16 9.87
C SER A 272 -7.91 -9.45 10.19
N TYR A 273 -7.86 -8.30 10.87
CA TYR A 273 -9.04 -7.47 11.13
C TYR A 273 -9.63 -6.90 9.83
N TYR A 274 -8.79 -6.29 8.99
CA TYR A 274 -9.17 -5.76 7.69
C TYR A 274 -9.91 -6.79 6.83
N SER A 275 -9.38 -8.01 6.75
CA SER A 275 -9.96 -9.09 5.94
C SER A 275 -11.36 -9.53 6.38
N GLN A 276 -11.69 -9.35 7.67
CA GLN A 276 -13.03 -9.63 8.21
C GLN A 276 -14.02 -8.50 7.89
N VAL A 277 -13.55 -7.25 7.94
CA VAL A 277 -14.39 -6.08 7.68
C VAL A 277 -14.60 -5.86 6.18
N VAL A 278 -13.54 -5.96 5.36
CA VAL A 278 -13.53 -5.70 3.90
C VAL A 278 -13.14 -6.96 3.11
N PRO A 279 -13.90 -8.07 3.19
CA PRO A 279 -13.52 -9.35 2.56
C PRO A 279 -13.47 -9.29 1.02
N ASN A 280 -14.13 -8.30 0.42
CA ASN A 280 -14.15 -8.08 -1.02
C ASN A 280 -12.93 -7.26 -1.49
N THR A 281 -11.73 -7.68 -1.12
CA THR A 281 -10.48 -6.96 -1.44
C THR A 281 -9.54 -7.79 -2.31
N ILE A 282 -9.11 -7.20 -3.43
CA ILE A 282 -8.09 -7.74 -4.34
C ILE A 282 -6.90 -6.79 -4.41
N ARG A 283 -5.68 -7.32 -4.32
CA ARG A 283 -4.44 -6.59 -4.60
C ARG A 283 -3.78 -7.18 -5.84
N VAL A 284 -3.59 -6.35 -6.87
CA VAL A 284 -2.85 -6.73 -8.08
C VAL A 284 -1.38 -6.32 -7.91
N THR A 285 -0.47 -7.27 -8.10
CA THR A 285 0.99 -7.07 -8.07
C THR A 285 1.57 -7.38 -9.45
N ASN A 286 2.65 -6.71 -9.87
CA ASN A 286 3.24 -6.93 -11.20
C ASN A 286 4.72 -7.30 -11.13
N GLY A 287 5.10 -8.39 -11.78
CA GLY A 287 6.48 -8.85 -11.97
C GLY A 287 7.30 -8.82 -10.69
N HIS A 288 8.33 -7.99 -10.70
CA HIS A 288 9.25 -7.70 -9.60
C HIS A 288 9.03 -6.30 -9.00
N ASP A 289 7.81 -5.77 -9.03
CA ASP A 289 7.44 -4.49 -8.41
C ASP A 289 7.96 -4.42 -6.97
N VAL A 290 8.76 -3.40 -6.67
CA VAL A 290 9.35 -3.20 -5.35
C VAL A 290 8.30 -2.83 -4.28
N VAL A 291 7.22 -2.14 -4.62
CA VAL A 291 6.33 -1.51 -3.63
C VAL A 291 5.47 -2.52 -2.85
N PRO A 292 4.89 -3.57 -3.44
CA PRO A 292 4.24 -4.65 -2.68
C PRO A 292 5.17 -5.39 -1.71
N HIS A 293 6.49 -5.29 -1.88
CA HIS A 293 7.46 -5.87 -0.96
C HIS A 293 7.79 -4.94 0.23
N LEU A 294 7.18 -3.75 0.30
CA LEU A 294 7.43 -2.73 1.32
C LEU A 294 6.17 -2.38 2.17
N PRO A 295 6.34 -1.98 3.44
CA PRO A 295 7.57 -2.09 4.22
C PRO A 295 8.07 -3.54 4.34
N PRO A 296 9.38 -3.76 4.60
CA PRO A 296 9.98 -5.09 4.56
C PRO A 296 9.34 -6.10 5.52
N TYR A 297 9.15 -7.33 5.02
CA TYR A 297 8.74 -8.48 5.84
C TYR A 297 9.96 -9.13 6.52
N TYR A 298 9.93 -9.24 7.85
CA TYR A 298 11.02 -9.83 8.64
C TYR A 298 10.70 -11.26 9.09
N TYR A 299 11.29 -12.25 8.41
CA TYR A 299 11.10 -13.68 8.70
C TYR A 299 11.38 -14.10 10.16
N TYR A 300 12.32 -13.43 10.83
CA TYR A 300 12.67 -13.72 12.24
C TYR A 300 11.74 -13.05 13.26
N PHE A 301 10.91 -12.08 12.84
CA PHE A 301 9.99 -11.33 13.71
C PHE A 301 8.61 -11.14 13.05
N PRO A 302 7.94 -12.20 12.57
CA PRO A 302 6.72 -12.08 11.76
C PRO A 302 5.56 -11.39 12.50
N GLN A 303 5.47 -11.57 13.83
CA GLN A 303 4.48 -10.92 14.69
C GLN A 303 4.59 -9.38 14.72
N LYS A 304 5.76 -8.84 14.37
CA LYS A 304 6.05 -7.40 14.26
C LYS A 304 6.32 -6.96 12.82
N ALA A 305 6.19 -7.87 11.85
CA ALA A 305 6.33 -7.52 10.46
C ALA A 305 5.02 -6.92 9.94
N TYR A 306 5.17 -6.03 8.96
CA TYR A 306 4.07 -5.68 8.09
C TYR A 306 3.56 -6.94 7.38
N HIS A 307 2.24 -7.00 7.18
CA HIS A 307 1.56 -8.10 6.54
C HIS A 307 0.51 -7.58 5.57
N HIS A 308 0.43 -8.20 4.40
CA HIS A 308 -0.72 -8.03 3.51
C HIS A 308 -1.92 -8.83 4.01
N PHE A 309 -3.11 -8.34 3.65
CA PHE A 309 -4.35 -9.10 3.64
C PHE A 309 -4.54 -9.85 2.30
N PRO A 310 -5.26 -10.97 2.27
CA PRO A 310 -5.76 -11.57 1.02
C PRO A 310 -6.75 -10.62 0.29
N ARG A 311 -6.97 -10.79 -1.01
CA ARG A 311 -6.39 -11.79 -1.93
C ARG A 311 -5.41 -11.11 -2.91
N GLU A 312 -4.25 -11.73 -3.14
CA GLU A 312 -3.30 -11.27 -4.17
C GLU A 312 -3.63 -11.88 -5.55
N VAL A 313 -3.42 -11.08 -6.60
CA VAL A 313 -3.34 -11.52 -7.99
C VAL A 313 -2.04 -11.02 -8.59
N TRP A 314 -1.12 -11.94 -8.86
CA TRP A 314 0.20 -11.62 -9.38
C TRP A 314 0.24 -11.72 -10.90
N LEU A 315 0.58 -10.61 -11.55
CA LEU A 315 0.90 -10.54 -12.96
C LEU A 315 2.37 -10.89 -13.15
N TYR A 316 2.69 -11.85 -14.02
CA TYR A 316 4.07 -12.17 -14.34
C TYR A 316 4.19 -12.64 -15.79
N ASN A 317 5.40 -12.54 -16.33
CA ASN A 317 5.66 -12.89 -17.72
C ASN A 317 6.18 -14.33 -17.83
N ILE A 318 5.55 -15.13 -18.69
CA ILE A 318 6.07 -16.43 -19.13
C ILE A 318 6.62 -16.32 -20.56
N GLY A 319 7.78 -16.93 -20.78
CA GLY A 319 8.43 -16.99 -22.09
C GLY A 319 8.19 -18.33 -22.78
N PHE A 320 7.83 -18.30 -24.07
CA PHE A 320 7.76 -19.48 -24.93
C PHE A 320 8.53 -19.21 -26.23
N GLY A 321 9.80 -19.59 -26.26
CA GLY A 321 10.72 -19.19 -27.33
C GLY A 321 10.96 -17.67 -27.31
N SER A 322 10.66 -16.99 -28.41
CA SER A 322 10.74 -15.53 -28.53
C SER A 322 9.48 -14.78 -28.09
N LEU A 323 8.42 -15.49 -27.67
CA LEU A 323 7.14 -14.90 -27.29
C LEU A 323 7.07 -14.73 -25.76
N ILE A 324 6.66 -13.54 -25.31
CA ILE A 324 6.47 -13.21 -23.90
C ILE A 324 4.98 -12.94 -23.68
N TYR A 325 4.38 -13.65 -22.73
CA TYR A 325 2.98 -13.50 -22.36
C TYR A 325 2.87 -13.12 -20.89
N THR A 326 2.14 -12.04 -20.60
CA THR A 326 1.73 -11.72 -19.23
C THR A 326 0.56 -12.62 -18.83
N VAL A 327 0.71 -13.31 -17.71
CA VAL A 327 -0.30 -14.20 -17.12
C VAL A 327 -0.66 -13.77 -15.70
N GLU A 328 -1.84 -14.18 -15.26
CA GLU A 328 -2.40 -13.83 -13.95
C GLU A 328 -2.40 -15.07 -13.07
N LYS A 329 -1.86 -14.95 -11.86
CA LYS A 329 -1.99 -15.97 -10.81
C LYS A 329 -2.76 -15.41 -9.64
N VAL A 330 -3.94 -15.98 -9.40
CA VAL A 330 -4.67 -15.79 -8.13
C VAL A 330 -3.96 -16.59 -7.05
N CYS A 331 -3.48 -15.91 -6.02
CA CYS A 331 -2.68 -16.46 -4.93
C CYS A 331 -3.55 -17.13 -3.86
N ASP A 332 -2.99 -17.63 -2.76
CA ASP A 332 -3.77 -18.16 -1.63
C ASP A 332 -4.40 -17.07 -0.71
N ASP A 333 -5.12 -17.51 0.33
CA ASP A 333 -5.79 -16.65 1.31
C ASP A 333 -4.90 -16.21 2.49
N SER A 334 -3.59 -16.48 2.47
CA SER A 334 -2.67 -16.01 3.52
C SER A 334 -2.37 -14.52 3.45
N GLY A 335 -2.66 -13.89 2.30
CA GLY A 335 -2.22 -12.54 1.95
C GLY A 335 -0.74 -12.44 1.54
N GLU A 336 0.08 -13.44 1.86
CA GLU A 336 1.53 -13.46 1.71
C GLU A 336 1.98 -14.82 1.12
N ASP A 337 1.34 -15.26 0.03
CA ASP A 337 1.59 -16.53 -0.65
C ASP A 337 3.07 -16.64 -1.12
N PRO A 338 3.85 -17.63 -0.63
CA PRO A 338 5.27 -17.77 -0.98
C PRO A 338 5.50 -18.14 -2.46
N THR A 339 4.45 -18.48 -3.20
CA THR A 339 4.48 -18.89 -4.61
C THR A 339 4.02 -17.78 -5.58
N CYS A 340 3.61 -16.61 -5.07
CA CYS A 340 3.26 -15.42 -5.86
C CYS A 340 4.40 -14.39 -5.88
N SER A 341 4.15 -13.08 -5.79
CA SER A 341 5.21 -12.04 -5.83
C SER A 341 6.30 -12.28 -4.78
N ARG A 342 5.98 -12.85 -3.61
CA ARG A 342 7.00 -13.25 -2.60
C ARG A 342 8.03 -14.27 -3.10
N SER A 343 7.75 -15.00 -4.18
CA SER A 343 8.72 -15.92 -4.80
C SER A 343 9.87 -15.18 -5.50
N VAL A 344 9.67 -13.89 -5.83
CA VAL A 344 10.68 -13.04 -6.46
C VAL A 344 11.20 -11.96 -5.52
N ARG A 345 12.27 -11.27 -5.93
CA ARG A 345 12.76 -10.08 -5.23
C ARG A 345 12.09 -8.85 -5.83
N GLY A 346 11.30 -8.12 -5.05
CA GLY A 346 10.81 -6.80 -5.43
C GLY A 346 11.99 -5.85 -5.64
N ASN A 347 12.37 -5.59 -6.89
CA ASN A 347 13.56 -4.83 -7.27
C ASN A 347 13.39 -4.02 -8.57
N SER A 348 12.20 -4.00 -9.15
CA SER A 348 11.86 -3.22 -10.34
C SER A 348 10.92 -2.08 -9.97
N ILE A 349 11.33 -0.84 -10.24
CA ILE A 349 10.43 0.32 -10.27
C ILE A 349 9.70 0.37 -11.62
N SER A 350 10.27 -0.20 -12.70
CA SER A 350 9.59 -0.25 -14.00
C SER A 350 8.32 -1.08 -13.97
N ASP A 351 8.32 -2.19 -13.21
CA ASP A 351 7.16 -3.07 -13.06
C ASP A 351 6.07 -2.40 -12.21
N HIS A 352 6.45 -1.48 -11.31
CA HIS A 352 5.52 -0.62 -10.58
C HIS A 352 4.79 0.37 -11.48
N LEU A 353 5.44 0.89 -12.53
CA LEU A 353 4.88 1.95 -13.37
C LEU A 353 3.94 1.44 -14.48
N THR A 354 3.62 0.15 -14.55
CA THR A 354 2.71 -0.39 -15.57
C THR A 354 1.90 -1.57 -15.07
N TYR A 355 0.58 -1.51 -15.21
CA TYR A 355 -0.35 -2.57 -14.82
C TYR A 355 -1.32 -2.86 -15.98
N TYR A 356 -1.44 -4.12 -16.41
CA TYR A 356 -2.22 -4.51 -17.61
C TYR A 356 -1.87 -3.75 -18.91
N GLY A 357 -0.64 -3.26 -19.02
CA GLY A 357 -0.20 -2.40 -20.14
C GLY A 357 -0.61 -0.92 -20.02
N VAL A 358 -1.31 -0.55 -18.95
CA VAL A 358 -1.66 0.84 -18.61
C VAL A 358 -0.53 1.46 -17.80
N GLN A 359 -0.02 2.59 -18.26
CA GLN A 359 1.02 3.35 -17.55
C GLN A 359 0.45 4.03 -16.32
N MET A 360 1.22 4.01 -15.23
CA MET A 360 0.91 4.68 -13.96
C MET A 360 1.87 5.84 -13.76
N GLY A 361 1.40 6.90 -13.11
CA GLY A 361 2.20 8.11 -12.88
C GLY A 361 1.68 9.35 -13.62
N CYS A 362 2.23 10.50 -13.23
CA CYS A 362 1.77 11.83 -13.67
C CYS A 362 2.19 12.14 -15.11
N ASP A 363 1.32 12.87 -15.81
CA ASP A 363 1.56 13.42 -17.15
C ASP A 363 2.67 14.50 -17.20
N SER A 364 3.02 15.08 -16.05
CA SER A 364 3.99 16.17 -15.95
C SER A 364 4.98 15.97 -14.81
N SER A 365 6.23 16.38 -15.06
CA SER A 365 7.34 16.31 -14.10
C SER A 365 7.35 17.47 -13.09
N SER A 366 6.27 18.24 -13.00
CA SER A 366 6.16 19.45 -12.17
C SER A 366 5.40 19.15 -10.88
N GLY A 367 6.05 19.31 -9.72
CA GLY A 367 5.46 19.02 -8.43
C GLY A 367 4.09 19.68 -8.19
N CYS A 368 3.06 18.87 -7.91
CA CYS A 368 1.69 19.27 -7.58
C CYS A 368 1.09 20.43 -8.41
N LYS A 369 1.44 20.53 -9.70
CA LYS A 369 0.96 21.61 -10.54
C LYS A 369 -0.49 21.35 -10.94
N ILE A 370 -1.41 22.12 -10.35
CA ILE A 370 -2.82 22.13 -10.74
C ILE A 370 -2.98 22.95 -12.02
N ILE A 371 -3.57 22.36 -13.05
CA ILE A 371 -4.08 23.07 -14.23
C ILE A 371 -5.61 23.03 -14.15
N MET A 372 -6.25 24.20 -14.16
CA MET A 372 -7.70 24.33 -14.09
C MET A 372 -8.15 25.56 -14.88
N ASP A 373 -9.15 25.38 -15.73
CA ASP A 373 -9.77 26.44 -16.52
C ASP A 373 -10.68 27.32 -15.63
N PRO A 374 -10.69 28.67 -15.81
CA PRO A 374 -11.59 29.56 -15.10
C PRO A 374 -13.08 29.19 -15.15
N ARG A 375 -13.52 28.47 -16.19
CA ARG A 375 -14.90 27.98 -16.34
C ARG A 375 -15.27 26.89 -15.32
N VAL A 376 -14.30 26.13 -14.80
CA VAL A 376 -14.53 25.08 -13.79
C VAL A 376 -14.41 25.63 -12.36
N VAL A 377 -13.77 26.78 -12.17
CA VAL A 377 -13.65 27.45 -10.85
C VAL A 377 -15.02 27.67 -10.17
N GLY A 378 -16.10 27.85 -10.93
CA GLY A 378 -17.47 27.97 -10.39
C GLY A 378 -18.03 26.72 -9.71
N TYR A 379 -17.43 25.55 -9.94
CA TYR A 379 -17.72 24.28 -9.23
C TYR A 379 -16.77 24.06 -8.04
N GLY A 380 -15.75 24.92 -7.90
CA GLY A 380 -14.69 24.79 -6.93
C GLY A 380 -14.97 25.51 -5.60
N LYS A 381 -14.66 24.82 -4.51
CA LYS A 381 -14.48 25.40 -3.18
C LYS A 381 -13.00 25.25 -2.81
N THR A 382 -12.43 26.30 -2.23
CA THR A 382 -11.07 26.26 -1.67
C THR A 382 -11.17 26.59 -0.19
N ASP A 383 -10.55 25.77 0.65
CA ASP A 383 -10.51 26.01 2.09
C ASP A 383 -9.42 27.03 2.48
N GLN A 384 -9.27 27.28 3.79
CA GLN A 384 -8.25 28.21 4.31
C GLN A 384 -6.82 27.70 4.16
N GLU A 385 -6.67 26.40 3.87
CA GLU A 385 -5.41 25.67 3.75
C GLU A 385 -4.93 25.56 2.30
N GLY A 386 -5.79 25.96 1.34
CA GLY A 386 -5.53 25.93 -0.09
C GLY A 386 -5.99 24.64 -0.78
N ASN A 387 -6.62 23.70 -0.06
CA ASN A 387 -7.13 22.46 -0.64
C ASN A 387 -8.34 22.77 -1.52
N LEU A 388 -8.46 22.06 -2.65
CA LEU A 388 -9.45 22.31 -3.68
C LEU A 388 -10.42 21.14 -3.76
N ILE A 389 -11.71 21.44 -3.70
CA ILE A 389 -12.80 20.49 -3.94
C ILE A 389 -13.62 21.01 -5.12
N LEU A 390 -13.71 20.23 -6.19
CA LEU A 390 -14.64 20.48 -7.31
C LEU A 390 -15.83 19.55 -7.15
N SER A 391 -17.02 20.08 -6.89
CA SER A 391 -18.26 19.28 -6.75
C SER A 391 -19.20 19.57 -7.93
N ARG A 392 -19.73 18.52 -8.57
CA ARG A 392 -20.76 18.62 -9.60
C ARG A 392 -22.12 18.42 -8.93
N ASP A 393 -22.98 19.45 -8.95
CA ASP A 393 -24.40 19.35 -8.59
C ASP A 393 -25.17 18.63 -9.72
N PRO A 394 -25.55 17.34 -9.59
CA PRO A 394 -26.15 16.59 -10.69
C PRO A 394 -27.63 16.94 -10.92
N SER A 395 -28.24 17.71 -10.00
CA SER A 395 -29.58 18.28 -10.21
C SER A 395 -29.57 19.45 -11.21
N ARG A 396 -28.40 20.07 -11.43
CA ARG A 396 -28.19 21.06 -12.49
C ARG A 396 -27.80 20.38 -13.79
N SER A 397 -28.81 20.12 -14.62
CA SER A 397 -28.62 19.63 -15.99
C SER A 397 -27.53 20.43 -16.73
N ILE A 398 -26.45 19.75 -17.12
CA ILE A 398 -25.37 20.38 -17.88
C ILE A 398 -25.93 20.87 -19.22
N LEU A 399 -25.88 22.19 -19.43
CA LEU A 399 -25.97 22.77 -20.75
C LEU A 399 -24.83 22.18 -21.59
N LYS A 400 -25.15 21.18 -22.43
CA LYS A 400 -24.23 20.72 -23.46
C LYS A 400 -23.78 21.94 -24.25
N LEU A 401 -22.51 22.30 -24.12
CA LEU A 401 -21.90 23.35 -24.92
C LEU A 401 -22.07 22.95 -26.39
N LYS A 402 -22.96 23.64 -27.09
CA LYS A 402 -23.01 23.55 -28.54
C LYS A 402 -21.65 24.01 -29.06
N THR A 403 -20.99 23.12 -29.78
CA THR A 403 -20.03 23.51 -30.80
C THR A 403 -20.80 24.25 -31.89
N ASP A 404 -20.98 25.56 -31.74
CA ASP A 404 -21.55 26.37 -32.81
C ASP A 404 -20.49 26.51 -33.91
N GLU A 405 -20.80 25.90 -35.05
CA GLU A 405 -20.10 26.13 -36.31
C GLU A 405 -20.16 27.62 -36.66
N SER A 406 -19.01 28.26 -36.81
CA SER A 406 -18.89 29.59 -37.43
C SER A 406 -17.74 29.61 -38.43
N GLY A 407 -17.82 28.68 -39.39
CA GLY A 407 -17.11 28.82 -40.65
C GLY A 407 -17.82 29.84 -41.53
N SER A 408 -17.36 31.09 -41.53
CA SER A 408 -17.83 32.12 -42.46
C SER A 408 -16.66 32.85 -43.13
N SER A 409 -16.32 32.43 -44.35
CA SER A 409 -15.58 33.18 -45.38
C SER A 409 -15.77 32.47 -46.73
#